data_AF-A0A0D9AM74-F1
#
_entry.id   AF-A0A0D9AM74-F1
#
_cell.length_a   1.000
_cell.length_b   1.000
_cell.length_c   1.000
_cell.angle_alpha   90.00
_cell.angle_beta   90.00
_cell.angle_gamma   90.00
#
_symmetry.space_group_name_H-M   'P 1'
#
loop_
_entity.id
_entity.type
_entity.pdbx_description
1 polymer ?
#
loop_
_entity_poly.entity_id
_entity_poly.type
_entity_poly.pdbx_seq_one_letter_code
_entity_poly.pdbx_strand_id
1 'polypeptide(L)'
;MGEVVLAAKICHVPSMYLSELPGPNHGCREQAIAGHKEISRRARELGADTAVVFDVHWLVNSGYHINCGEHFKGIYTSNELPHFIKDMDYEYQGCPELGALIAEEANAADVRTLAHNIPSLELEYGTLVPMRYMHMGAPDDQQLKVVSIAAWCAWHRLEDSFTFGAAVRRAIEKSDRKVLVLASGSLSHRFSDDRIAQQNLNNWSREFDKQVDHHVVKLWQEGRFKEFCAMLPDYAEHCYGEGKMHDTAMLLGLLGGPEYSGKVEVITPLFGSSGTGQINAIFPL
;
A
#
# COMPACT_ATOMS: atom_id res chain seq x y z
N MET A 1 -17.13 -3.09 18.43
CA MET A 1 -15.69 -3.42 18.51
C MET A 1 -15.19 -3.39 17.08
N GLY A 2 -14.15 -2.60 16.82
CA GLY A 2 -13.60 -2.47 15.48
C GLY A 2 -12.92 -3.76 15.03
N GLU A 3 -12.74 -3.88 13.73
CA GLU A 3 -12.13 -5.06 13.12
C GLU A 3 -11.38 -4.67 11.86
N VAL A 4 -10.24 -5.33 11.62
CA VAL A 4 -9.70 -5.41 10.26
C VAL A 4 -10.66 -6.33 9.51
N VAL A 5 -11.28 -5.85 8.44
CA VAL A 5 -12.18 -6.69 7.63
C VAL A 5 -11.47 -7.34 6.45
N LEU A 6 -10.43 -6.69 5.94
CA LEU A 6 -9.62 -7.18 4.84
C LEU A 6 -8.23 -6.53 4.89
N ALA A 7 -7.19 -7.31 4.62
CA ALA A 7 -5.82 -6.82 4.49
C ALA A 7 -5.25 -7.22 3.11
N ALA A 8 -4.57 -6.30 2.43
CA ALA A 8 -4.02 -6.57 1.09
C ALA A 8 -2.68 -5.87 0.84
N LYS A 9 -1.86 -6.47 -0.01
CA LYS A 9 -0.72 -5.85 -0.70
C LYS A 9 -1.20 -5.43 -2.09
N ILE A 10 -1.02 -4.18 -2.47
CA ILE A 10 -1.54 -3.63 -3.71
C ILE A 10 -0.51 -2.78 -4.45
N CYS A 11 -0.62 -2.74 -5.77
CA CYS A 11 0.19 -1.86 -6.62
C CYS A 11 -0.44 -0.47 -6.76
N HIS A 12 0.36 0.57 -6.86
CA HIS A 12 -0.10 1.95 -7.10
C HIS A 12 0.58 2.59 -8.32
N VAL A 13 0.91 1.77 -9.32
CA VAL A 13 1.71 2.25 -10.45
C VAL A 13 1.02 3.41 -11.18
N PRO A 14 1.71 4.53 -11.45
CA PRO A 14 1.14 5.66 -12.20
C PRO A 14 0.66 5.28 -13.61
N SER A 15 1.16 4.17 -14.16
CA SER A 15 0.69 3.62 -15.43
C SER A 15 -0.76 3.14 -15.39
N MET A 16 -1.36 2.93 -14.21
CA MET A 16 -2.81 2.70 -14.09
C MET A 16 -3.60 3.92 -14.55
N TYR A 17 -3.19 5.14 -14.15
CA TYR A 17 -3.86 6.36 -14.57
C TYR A 17 -3.68 6.57 -16.08
N LEU A 18 -2.46 6.34 -16.58
CA LEU A 18 -2.16 6.36 -18.02
C LEU A 18 -3.02 5.36 -18.81
N SER A 19 -3.35 4.21 -18.22
CA SER A 19 -4.17 3.17 -18.82
C SER A 19 -5.62 3.58 -19.03
N GLU A 20 -6.14 4.58 -18.31
CA GLU A 20 -7.49 5.11 -18.52
C GLU A 20 -7.55 6.07 -19.71
N LEU A 21 -6.45 6.79 -19.96
CA LEU A 21 -6.42 7.86 -20.94
C LEU A 21 -6.39 7.31 -22.38
N PRO A 22 -7.02 8.00 -23.35
CA PRO A 22 -6.87 7.66 -24.76
C PRO A 22 -5.40 7.74 -25.19
N GLY A 23 -4.92 6.72 -25.91
CA GLY A 23 -3.55 6.68 -26.39
C GLY A 23 -3.00 5.26 -26.53
N PRO A 24 -1.70 5.13 -26.82
CA PRO A 24 -1.06 3.83 -27.07
C PRO A 24 -1.05 2.90 -25.85
N ASN A 25 -1.17 3.46 -24.64
CA ASN A 25 -1.18 2.71 -23.38
C ASN A 25 -2.59 2.48 -22.82
N HIS A 26 -3.65 2.87 -23.55
CA HIS A 26 -5.01 2.67 -23.11
C HIS A 26 -5.28 1.16 -22.85
N GLY A 27 -5.83 0.83 -21.69
CA GLY A 27 -6.09 -0.54 -21.25
C GLY A 27 -4.87 -1.35 -20.77
N CYS A 28 -3.65 -0.80 -20.75
CA CYS A 28 -2.44 -1.57 -20.41
C CYS A 28 -2.38 -2.04 -18.94
N ARG A 29 -3.24 -1.54 -18.06
CA ARG A 29 -3.35 -1.92 -16.63
C ARG A 29 -4.77 -2.28 -16.20
N GLU A 30 -5.63 -2.68 -17.13
CA GLU A 30 -7.03 -3.02 -16.83
C GLU A 30 -7.15 -4.10 -15.73
N GLN A 31 -6.28 -5.12 -15.74
CA GLN A 31 -6.28 -6.17 -14.71
C GLN A 31 -5.91 -5.65 -13.31
N ALA A 32 -5.00 -4.69 -13.21
CA ALA A 32 -4.61 -4.08 -11.94
C ALA A 32 -5.73 -3.16 -11.40
N ILE A 33 -6.37 -2.39 -12.29
CA ILE A 33 -7.53 -1.55 -11.96
C ILE A 33 -8.71 -2.41 -11.51
N ALA A 34 -9.01 -3.50 -12.21
CA ALA A 34 -10.04 -4.45 -11.84
C ALA A 34 -9.75 -5.10 -10.48
N GLY A 35 -8.49 -5.41 -10.18
CA GLY A 35 -8.09 -5.94 -8.88
C GLY A 35 -8.37 -4.98 -7.71
N HIS A 36 -8.14 -3.68 -7.90
CA HIS A 36 -8.48 -2.66 -6.90
C HIS A 36 -9.98 -2.61 -6.64
N LYS A 37 -10.78 -2.59 -7.71
CA LYS A 37 -12.24 -2.60 -7.62
C LYS A 37 -12.76 -3.85 -6.92
N GLU A 38 -12.15 -5.01 -7.20
CA GLU A 38 -12.56 -6.27 -6.57
C GLU A 38 -12.22 -6.32 -5.08
N ILE A 39 -11.02 -5.88 -4.69
CA ILE A 39 -10.62 -5.78 -3.28
C ILE A 39 -11.56 -4.83 -2.53
N SER A 40 -11.86 -3.68 -3.12
CA SER A 40 -12.71 -2.67 -2.48
C SER A 40 -14.17 -3.10 -2.35
N ARG A 41 -14.69 -3.83 -3.36
CA ARG A 41 -16.02 -4.46 -3.32
C ARG A 41 -16.11 -5.47 -2.19
N ARG A 42 -15.17 -6.42 -2.11
CA ARG A 42 -15.13 -7.44 -1.05
C ARG A 42 -15.04 -6.81 0.34
N ALA A 43 -14.21 -5.77 0.50
CA ALA A 43 -14.09 -5.05 1.77
C ALA A 43 -15.42 -4.39 2.18
N ARG A 44 -16.14 -3.76 1.25
CA ARG A 44 -17.46 -3.15 1.51
C ARG A 44 -18.53 -4.17 1.84
N GLU A 45 -18.52 -5.34 1.20
CA GLU A 45 -19.43 -6.44 1.55
C GLU A 45 -19.24 -6.93 2.98
N LEU A 46 -18.02 -6.79 3.52
CA LEU A 46 -17.71 -7.05 4.93
C LEU A 46 -18.01 -5.85 5.85
N GLY A 47 -18.45 -4.74 5.28
CA GLY A 47 -18.87 -3.51 5.97
C GLY A 47 -17.74 -2.50 6.18
N ALA A 48 -16.65 -2.55 5.40
CA ALA A 48 -15.57 -1.55 5.51
C ALA A 48 -16.11 -0.11 5.40
N ASP A 49 -15.71 0.73 6.34
CA ASP A 49 -16.03 2.17 6.36
C ASP A 49 -14.78 3.06 6.29
N THR A 50 -13.60 2.47 6.49
CA THR A 50 -12.31 3.17 6.57
C THR A 50 -11.23 2.37 5.87
N ALA A 51 -10.37 3.04 5.11
CA ALA A 51 -9.13 2.52 4.56
C ALA A 51 -7.93 3.08 5.34
N VAL A 52 -7.06 2.19 5.80
CA VAL A 52 -5.70 2.53 6.28
C VAL A 52 -4.72 2.13 5.20
N VAL A 53 -3.95 3.08 4.68
CA VAL A 53 -2.98 2.87 3.60
C VAL A 53 -1.56 3.08 4.12
N PHE A 54 -0.73 2.05 4.06
CA PHE A 54 0.71 2.18 4.20
C PHE A 54 1.27 2.65 2.85
N ASP A 55 1.64 3.92 2.76
CA ASP A 55 1.99 4.62 1.54
C ASP A 55 3.51 4.75 1.39
N VAL A 56 4.10 3.96 0.50
CA VAL A 56 5.55 4.01 0.22
C VAL A 56 5.98 5.24 -0.59
N HIS A 57 5.08 6.12 -1.03
CA HIS A 57 5.47 7.41 -1.62
C HIS A 57 5.59 8.51 -0.58
N TRP A 58 5.08 8.29 0.65
CA TRP A 58 5.32 9.21 1.73
C TRP A 58 6.61 8.86 2.48
N LEU A 59 7.68 9.57 2.10
CA LEU A 59 9.01 9.45 2.69
C LEU A 59 9.11 10.21 4.02
N VAL A 60 9.57 9.50 5.05
CA VAL A 60 9.89 10.08 6.36
C VAL A 60 11.27 9.67 6.83
N ASN A 61 11.95 10.59 7.53
CA ASN A 61 13.31 10.40 8.02
C ASN A 61 13.37 10.10 9.53
N SER A 62 12.32 10.38 10.29
CA SER A 62 12.38 10.34 11.75
C SER A 62 11.01 10.12 12.38
N GLY A 63 10.83 9.03 13.11
CA GLY A 63 9.52 8.65 13.65
C GLY A 63 8.55 8.15 12.57
N TYR A 64 7.46 7.52 12.99
CA TYR A 64 6.36 7.15 12.09
C TYR A 64 5.34 8.28 12.04
N HIS A 65 4.75 8.50 10.87
CA HIS A 65 3.82 9.60 10.63
C HIS A 65 2.51 9.07 10.05
N ILE A 66 1.41 9.58 10.57
CA ILE A 66 0.05 9.23 10.17
C ILE A 66 -0.65 10.50 9.71
N ASN A 67 -1.11 10.54 8.47
CA ASN A 67 -1.97 11.59 7.95
C ASN A 67 -3.42 11.17 8.16
N CYS A 68 -4.04 11.75 9.18
CA CYS A 68 -5.41 11.50 9.59
C CYS A 68 -6.19 12.82 9.66
N GLY A 69 -5.99 13.69 8.64
CA GLY A 69 -6.76 14.92 8.47
C GLY A 69 -8.27 14.70 8.54
N GLU A 70 -9.03 15.73 8.89
CA GLU A 70 -10.51 15.66 8.86
C GLU A 70 -11.05 15.45 7.44
N HIS A 71 -10.42 16.11 6.47
CA HIS A 71 -10.84 16.11 5.08
C HIS A 71 -9.64 16.36 4.16
N PHE A 72 -9.60 15.64 3.04
CA PHE A 72 -8.58 15.78 2.00
C PHE A 72 -9.25 16.22 0.71
N LYS A 73 -8.80 17.32 0.11
CA LYS A 73 -9.30 17.79 -1.19
C LYS A 73 -8.20 18.52 -1.94
N GLY A 74 -8.00 18.19 -3.21
CA GLY A 74 -6.98 18.86 -4.02
C GLY A 74 -6.92 18.34 -5.44
N ILE A 75 -5.89 18.82 -6.15
CA ILE A 75 -5.53 18.40 -7.50
C ILE A 75 -4.08 17.94 -7.45
N TYR A 76 -3.82 16.68 -7.83
CA TYR A 76 -2.51 16.08 -7.74
C TYR A 76 -1.84 15.95 -9.13
N THR A 77 -0.56 16.28 -9.19
CA THR A 77 0.33 15.94 -10.30
C THR A 77 1.55 15.23 -9.73
N SER A 78 1.94 14.09 -10.32
CA SER A 78 3.08 13.32 -9.80
C SER A 78 4.37 14.11 -9.95
N ASN A 79 5.10 14.27 -8.84
CA ASN A 79 6.44 14.87 -8.86
C ASN A 79 7.46 13.95 -9.55
N GLU A 80 7.24 12.63 -9.49
CA GLU A 80 8.13 11.63 -10.07
C GLU A 80 7.84 11.39 -11.56
N LEU A 81 6.56 11.25 -11.93
CA LEU A 81 6.11 10.93 -13.28
C LEU A 81 4.93 11.85 -13.71
N PRO A 82 5.16 13.17 -13.88
CA PRO A 82 4.10 14.14 -14.22
C PRO A 82 3.47 13.90 -15.59
N HIS A 83 4.17 13.17 -16.47
CA HIS A 83 3.66 12.76 -17.78
C HIS A 83 2.75 11.53 -17.70
N PHE A 84 2.67 10.85 -16.54
CA PHE A 84 1.71 9.78 -16.28
C PHE A 84 0.50 10.32 -15.54
N ILE A 85 0.69 10.90 -14.34
CA ILE A 85 -0.39 11.50 -13.55
C ILE A 85 -0.25 13.02 -13.56
N LYS A 86 -1.27 13.68 -14.11
CA LYS A 86 -1.40 15.15 -14.12
C LYS A 86 -2.85 15.54 -13.84
N ASP A 87 -3.01 16.65 -13.14
CA ASP A 87 -4.30 17.30 -12.88
C ASP A 87 -5.37 16.34 -12.33
N MET A 88 -4.98 15.41 -11.44
CA MET A 88 -5.87 14.40 -10.87
C MET A 88 -6.61 14.97 -9.66
N ASP A 89 -7.88 15.34 -9.83
CA ASP A 89 -8.75 15.74 -8.73
C ASP A 89 -8.95 14.60 -7.72
N TYR A 90 -9.00 14.93 -6.43
CA TYR A 90 -9.35 14.01 -5.36
C TYR A 90 -10.10 14.71 -4.23
N GLU A 91 -10.98 13.97 -3.55
CA GLU A 91 -11.68 14.41 -2.36
C GLU A 91 -12.04 13.19 -1.48
N TYR A 92 -11.62 13.19 -0.22
CA TYR A 92 -11.85 12.09 0.73
C TYR A 92 -12.11 12.62 2.13
N GLN A 93 -13.00 11.95 2.86
CA GLN A 93 -13.11 12.13 4.31
C GLN A 93 -11.94 11.43 5.00
N GLY A 94 -11.41 12.00 6.08
CA GLY A 94 -10.43 11.29 6.90
C GLY A 94 -11.01 10.76 8.22
N CYS A 95 -10.10 10.29 9.07
CA CYS A 95 -10.44 9.63 10.34
C CYS A 95 -9.43 10.01 11.44
N PRO A 96 -9.47 11.26 11.95
CA PRO A 96 -8.55 11.74 12.99
C PRO A 96 -8.53 10.85 14.24
N GLU A 97 -9.69 10.33 14.64
CA GLU A 97 -9.87 9.49 15.80
C GLU A 97 -9.07 8.17 15.70
N LEU A 98 -9.09 7.53 14.53
CA LEU A 98 -8.34 6.29 14.31
C LEU A 98 -6.85 6.58 14.23
N GLY A 99 -6.44 7.67 13.56
CA GLY A 99 -5.03 8.04 13.47
C GLY A 99 -4.41 8.35 14.83
N ALA A 100 -5.13 9.06 15.70
CA ALA A 100 -4.70 9.33 17.08
C ALA A 100 -4.54 8.03 17.88
N LEU A 101 -5.49 7.11 17.76
CA LEU A 101 -5.45 5.81 18.44
C LEU A 101 -4.29 4.93 17.96
N ILE A 102 -4.00 4.91 16.65
CA ILE A 102 -2.82 4.22 16.11
C ILE A 102 -1.53 4.81 16.69
N ALA A 103 -1.41 6.13 16.77
CA ALA A 103 -0.24 6.76 17.39
C ALA A 103 -0.10 6.38 18.87
N GLU A 104 -1.20 6.37 19.64
CA GLU A 104 -1.20 5.95 21.04
C GLU A 104 -0.69 4.50 21.18
N GLU A 105 -1.25 3.55 20.44
CA GLU A 105 -0.87 2.13 20.50
C GLU A 105 0.58 1.87 20.05
N ALA A 106 1.07 2.66 19.09
CA ALA A 106 2.44 2.54 18.60
C ALA A 106 3.44 3.10 19.62
N ASN A 107 3.17 4.27 20.20
CA ASN A 107 4.01 4.84 21.25
C ASN A 107 3.99 3.98 22.52
N ALA A 108 2.86 3.36 22.87
CA ALA A 108 2.77 2.40 23.97
C ALA A 108 3.62 1.13 23.74
N ALA A 109 3.95 0.83 22.49
CA ALA A 109 4.86 -0.25 22.08
C ALA A 109 6.29 0.26 21.77
N ASP A 110 6.65 1.46 22.26
CA ASP A 110 7.96 2.09 22.07
C ASP A 110 8.32 2.42 20.61
N VAL A 111 7.31 2.53 19.74
CA VAL A 111 7.48 2.98 18.35
C VAL A 111 7.04 4.43 18.24
N ARG A 112 8.03 5.35 18.24
CA ARG A 112 7.78 6.80 18.21
C ARG A 112 6.95 7.21 17.00
N THR A 113 5.72 7.65 17.24
CA THR A 113 4.71 7.91 16.20
C THR A 113 3.99 9.23 16.41
N LEU A 114 3.71 9.94 15.31
CA LEU A 114 3.03 11.23 15.30
C LEU A 114 1.81 11.16 14.37
N ALA A 115 0.63 11.48 14.91
CA ALA A 115 -0.60 11.65 14.13
C ALA A 115 -0.79 13.11 13.73
N HIS A 116 -1.13 13.35 12.47
CA HIS A 116 -1.26 14.67 11.86
C HIS A 116 -2.68 14.91 11.37
N ASN A 117 -3.30 15.96 11.88
CA ASN A 117 -4.51 16.57 11.32
C ASN A 117 -4.15 18.00 10.90
N ILE A 118 -3.44 18.11 9.78
CA ILE A 118 -2.88 19.37 9.28
C ILE A 118 -3.50 19.65 7.91
N PRO A 119 -4.28 20.73 7.73
CA PRO A 119 -5.00 20.99 6.47
C PRO A 119 -4.10 21.11 5.23
N SER A 120 -2.84 21.51 5.40
CA SER A 120 -1.87 21.63 4.31
C SER A 120 -1.09 20.34 4.01
N LEU A 121 -1.29 19.28 4.78
CA LEU A 121 -0.63 18.00 4.57
C LEU A 121 -1.50 17.13 3.65
N GLU A 122 -1.16 17.16 2.35
CA GLU A 122 -1.87 16.43 1.32
C GLU A 122 -1.55 14.92 1.32
N LEU A 123 -2.26 14.16 0.49
CA LEU A 123 -2.03 12.72 0.29
C LEU A 123 -1.05 12.50 -0.86
N GLU A 124 -0.16 11.53 -0.70
CA GLU A 124 0.73 11.08 -1.76
C GLU A 124 0.04 10.09 -2.70
N TYR A 125 0.61 9.91 -3.89
CA TYR A 125 -0.05 9.12 -4.93
C TYR A 125 -0.13 7.62 -4.63
N GLY A 126 0.72 7.11 -3.73
CA GLY A 126 0.58 5.74 -3.22
C GLY A 126 -0.75 5.54 -2.50
N THR A 127 -1.32 6.59 -1.90
CA THR A 127 -2.69 6.57 -1.38
C THR A 127 -3.71 6.92 -2.46
N LEU A 128 -3.47 7.98 -3.24
CA LEU A 128 -4.47 8.51 -4.17
C LEU A 128 -4.82 7.54 -5.31
N VAL A 129 -3.84 6.85 -5.89
CA VAL A 129 -4.05 5.93 -7.02
C VAL A 129 -4.96 4.76 -6.61
N PRO A 130 -4.66 4.01 -5.52
CA PRO A 130 -5.59 3.00 -5.02
C PRO A 130 -6.96 3.55 -4.68
N MET A 131 -7.03 4.65 -3.93
CA MET A 131 -8.30 5.20 -3.47
C MET A 131 -9.18 5.66 -4.64
N ARG A 132 -8.61 6.21 -5.70
CA ARG A 132 -9.35 6.53 -6.94
C ARG A 132 -10.07 5.31 -7.49
N TYR A 133 -9.35 4.21 -7.71
CA TYR A 133 -9.94 3.01 -8.31
C TYR A 133 -10.89 2.27 -7.38
N MET A 134 -10.58 2.25 -6.09
CA MET A 134 -11.41 1.59 -5.09
C MET A 134 -12.74 2.30 -4.85
N HIS A 135 -12.84 3.61 -5.16
CA HIS A 135 -14.07 4.40 -5.12
C HIS A 135 -14.77 4.51 -6.49
N MET A 136 -14.11 4.14 -7.58
CA MET A 136 -14.68 4.22 -8.92
C MET A 136 -15.87 3.26 -9.07
N GLY A 137 -17.08 3.81 -9.08
CA GLY A 137 -18.33 3.05 -9.13
C GLY A 137 -18.82 2.56 -7.77
N ALA A 138 -18.19 2.97 -6.67
CA ALA A 138 -18.69 2.73 -5.32
C ALA A 138 -19.90 3.65 -5.05
N PRO A 139 -20.96 3.18 -4.34
CA PRO A 139 -22.06 4.03 -3.91
C PRO A 139 -21.59 5.20 -3.04
N ASP A 140 -22.27 6.35 -3.13
CA ASP A 140 -21.95 7.56 -2.36
C ASP A 140 -22.07 7.35 -0.84
N ASP A 141 -22.96 6.46 -0.39
CA ASP A 141 -23.15 6.08 1.00
C ASP A 141 -22.15 5.00 1.49
N GLN A 142 -21.25 4.55 0.61
CA GLN A 142 -20.21 3.54 0.88
C GLN A 142 -18.80 4.05 0.54
N GLN A 143 -18.58 5.35 0.64
CA GLN A 143 -17.25 5.94 0.55
C GLN A 143 -16.44 5.58 1.80
N LEU A 144 -15.18 5.18 1.61
CA LEU A 144 -14.27 4.89 2.71
C LEU A 144 -13.64 6.19 3.21
N LYS A 145 -13.58 6.36 4.52
CA LYS A 145 -12.65 7.31 5.13
C LYS A 145 -11.22 6.89 4.85
N VAL A 146 -10.28 7.83 4.79
CA VAL A 146 -8.87 7.56 4.48
C VAL A 146 -7.97 7.95 5.66
N VAL A 147 -7.09 7.03 6.04
CA VAL A 147 -5.92 7.29 6.89
C VAL A 147 -4.71 6.84 6.09
N SER A 148 -3.80 7.77 5.79
CA SER A 148 -2.54 7.45 5.11
C SER A 148 -1.40 7.41 6.12
N ILE A 149 -0.50 6.46 5.99
CA ILE A 149 0.63 6.25 6.91
C ILE A 149 1.89 6.15 6.09
N ALA A 150 2.92 6.91 6.47
CA ALA A 150 4.20 6.89 5.79
C ALA A 150 4.83 5.49 5.86
N ALA A 151 5.12 4.90 4.70
CA ALA A 151 5.75 3.59 4.58
C ALA A 151 7.04 3.61 3.76
N TRP A 152 7.59 4.80 3.45
CA TRP A 152 8.99 4.94 3.07
C TRP A 152 9.80 5.50 4.24
N CYS A 153 10.13 4.61 5.16
CA CYS A 153 10.82 4.94 6.39
C CYS A 153 12.34 4.83 6.19
N ALA A 154 12.97 5.92 5.73
CA ALA A 154 14.33 5.87 5.16
C ALA A 154 15.42 5.36 6.12
N TRP A 155 15.25 5.57 7.42
CA TRP A 155 16.26 5.26 8.45
C TRP A 155 15.72 4.38 9.59
N HIS A 156 14.57 3.76 9.38
CA HIS A 156 13.91 2.94 10.39
C HIS A 156 14.30 1.48 10.24
N ARG A 157 14.08 0.72 11.31
CA ARG A 157 14.30 -0.72 11.31
C ARG A 157 13.05 -1.43 10.82
N LEU A 158 13.21 -2.53 10.11
CA LEU A 158 12.06 -3.35 9.71
C LEU A 158 11.33 -3.94 10.93
N GLU A 159 12.06 -4.29 12.00
CA GLU A 159 11.45 -4.78 13.24
C GLU A 159 10.48 -3.77 13.88
N ASP A 160 10.81 -2.48 13.80
CA ASP A 160 9.93 -1.41 14.31
C ASP A 160 8.68 -1.30 13.44
N SER A 161 8.77 -1.57 12.14
CA SER A 161 7.60 -1.64 11.24
C SER A 161 6.71 -2.84 11.52
N PHE A 162 7.26 -4.01 11.86
CA PHE A 162 6.45 -5.14 12.36
C PHE A 162 5.72 -4.75 13.65
N THR A 163 6.42 -4.10 14.57
CA THR A 163 5.84 -3.64 15.85
C THR A 163 4.76 -2.59 15.62
N PHE A 164 4.98 -1.66 14.69
CA PHE A 164 4.01 -0.66 14.26
C PHE A 164 2.76 -1.32 13.65
N GLY A 165 2.91 -2.30 12.76
CA GLY A 165 1.79 -3.05 12.18
C GLY A 165 0.90 -3.70 13.25
N ALA A 166 1.52 -4.32 14.25
CA ALA A 166 0.80 -4.89 15.38
C ALA A 166 0.08 -3.81 16.22
N ALA A 167 0.64 -2.60 16.33
CA ALA A 167 -0.01 -1.47 16.96
C ALA A 167 -1.22 -0.95 16.18
N VAL A 168 -1.12 -0.89 14.84
CA VAL A 168 -2.25 -0.57 13.96
C VAL A 168 -3.40 -1.55 14.19
N ARG A 169 -3.11 -2.86 14.28
CA ARG A 169 -4.12 -3.89 14.58
C ARG A 169 -4.85 -3.62 15.90
N ARG A 170 -4.09 -3.38 16.98
CA ARG A 170 -4.67 -3.09 18.32
C ARG A 170 -5.54 -1.83 18.31
N ALA A 171 -5.10 -0.79 17.60
CA ALA A 171 -5.85 0.46 17.49
C ALA A 171 -7.18 0.24 16.76
N ILE A 172 -7.17 -0.53 15.67
CA ILE A 172 -8.39 -0.89 14.93
C ILE A 172 -9.36 -1.65 15.84
N GLU A 173 -8.88 -2.66 16.57
CA GLU A 173 -9.72 -3.48 17.48
C GLU A 173 -10.33 -2.67 18.63
N LYS A 174 -9.63 -1.63 19.10
CA LYS A 174 -10.11 -0.68 20.12
C LYS A 174 -11.05 0.39 19.58
N SER A 175 -11.07 0.62 18.27
CA SER A 175 -11.97 1.57 17.63
C SER A 175 -13.39 1.00 17.45
N ASP A 176 -14.27 1.75 16.79
CA ASP A 176 -15.57 1.31 16.30
C ASP A 176 -15.62 1.08 14.78
N ARG A 177 -14.45 1.09 14.11
CA ARG A 177 -14.31 1.07 12.65
C ARG A 177 -14.14 -0.33 12.08
N LYS A 178 -14.66 -0.52 10.87
CA LYS A 178 -14.40 -1.68 10.01
C LYS A 178 -13.39 -1.29 8.95
N VAL A 179 -12.17 -1.82 9.07
CA VAL A 179 -11.00 -1.25 8.39
C VAL A 179 -10.48 -2.17 7.30
N LEU A 180 -10.38 -1.62 6.08
CA LEU A 180 -9.58 -2.15 4.99
C LEU A 180 -8.13 -1.68 5.19
N VAL A 181 -7.17 -2.59 5.31
CA VAL A 181 -5.74 -2.25 5.43
C VAL A 181 -5.02 -2.57 4.13
N LEU A 182 -4.29 -1.59 3.60
CA LEU A 182 -3.61 -1.67 2.32
C LEU A 182 -2.12 -1.38 2.50
N ALA A 183 -1.26 -2.36 2.23
CA ALA A 183 0.14 -2.10 1.93
C ALA A 183 0.24 -1.65 0.47
N SER A 184 0.32 -0.34 0.27
CA SER A 184 0.47 0.24 -1.05
C SER A 184 1.94 0.36 -1.37
N GLY A 185 2.42 -0.65 -2.10
CA GLY A 185 3.83 -0.94 -2.35
C GLY A 185 3.94 -1.96 -3.46
N SER A 186 4.88 -1.77 -4.33
CA SER A 186 5.38 -2.80 -5.23
C SER A 186 6.29 -3.78 -4.47
N LEU A 187 6.83 -4.73 -5.24
CA LEU A 187 7.78 -5.74 -4.79
C LEU A 187 9.20 -5.24 -5.05
N SER A 188 9.94 -5.89 -5.95
CA SER A 188 11.22 -5.39 -6.42
C SER A 188 11.05 -4.02 -7.09
N HIS A 189 11.92 -3.07 -6.77
CA HIS A 189 11.71 -1.67 -7.18
C HIS A 189 12.95 -1.04 -7.80
N ARG A 190 13.66 -1.80 -8.64
CA ARG A 190 14.71 -1.25 -9.50
C ARG A 190 14.12 -0.73 -10.81
N PHE A 191 13.95 0.58 -10.91
CA PHE A 191 13.59 1.21 -12.19
C PHE A 191 14.57 0.89 -13.31
N SER A 192 14.06 0.92 -14.54
CA SER A 192 14.89 0.75 -15.73
C SER A 192 15.78 1.97 -15.95
N ASP A 193 16.98 1.72 -16.47
CA ASP A 193 17.88 2.81 -16.87
C ASP A 193 17.17 3.69 -17.92
N ASP A 194 17.26 5.01 -17.76
CA ASP A 194 16.47 6.02 -18.49
C ASP A 194 16.35 5.74 -20.01
N ARG A 195 17.47 5.44 -20.66
CA ARG A 195 17.55 5.21 -22.12
C ARG A 195 16.73 4.02 -22.62
N ILE A 196 16.33 3.10 -21.75
CA ILE A 196 15.52 1.92 -22.07
C ILE A 196 14.19 1.89 -21.32
N ALA A 197 13.88 2.91 -20.51
CA ALA A 197 12.70 2.94 -19.64
C ALA A 197 11.39 2.71 -20.42
N GLN A 198 11.27 3.32 -21.61
CA GLN A 198 10.08 3.16 -22.46
C GLN A 198 9.88 1.72 -22.94
N GLN A 199 10.97 0.97 -23.22
CA GLN A 199 10.91 -0.42 -23.67
C GLN A 199 10.50 -1.37 -22.54
N ASN A 200 10.78 -0.98 -21.30
CA ASN A 200 10.48 -1.75 -20.10
C ASN A 200 9.22 -1.32 -19.37
N LEU A 201 8.33 -0.57 -20.03
CA LEU A 201 7.05 -0.15 -19.44
C LEU A 201 6.26 -1.32 -18.86
N ASN A 202 6.36 -2.52 -19.45
CA ASN A 202 5.65 -3.74 -19.03
C ASN A 202 6.59 -4.85 -18.51
N ASN A 203 7.83 -4.53 -18.17
CA ASN A 203 8.85 -5.52 -17.83
C ASN A 203 9.57 -5.16 -16.51
N TRP A 204 10.28 -6.16 -15.96
CA TRP A 204 11.28 -5.97 -14.92
C TRP A 204 12.60 -5.46 -15.52
N SER A 205 13.38 -4.73 -14.72
CA SER A 205 14.71 -4.27 -15.12
C SER A 205 15.78 -5.35 -15.02
N ARG A 206 15.60 -6.34 -14.13
CA ARG A 206 16.53 -7.47 -13.97
C ARG A 206 15.75 -8.77 -13.89
N GLU A 207 16.26 -9.80 -14.55
CA GLU A 207 15.71 -11.16 -14.43
C GLU A 207 15.82 -11.67 -12.98
N PHE A 208 16.87 -11.29 -12.25
CA PHE A 208 17.02 -11.62 -10.83
C PHE A 208 15.80 -11.15 -10.02
N ASP A 209 15.41 -9.88 -10.16
CA ASP A 209 14.27 -9.29 -9.44
C ASP A 209 12.96 -10.04 -9.74
N LYS A 210 12.71 -10.32 -11.02
CA LYS A 210 11.56 -11.11 -11.46
C LYS A 210 11.51 -12.49 -10.80
N GLN A 211 12.64 -13.20 -10.76
CA GLN A 211 12.69 -14.55 -10.17
C GLN A 211 12.46 -14.52 -8.66
N VAL A 212 13.02 -13.52 -7.96
CA VAL A 212 12.81 -13.38 -6.52
C VAL A 212 11.38 -12.96 -6.20
N ASP A 213 10.77 -12.06 -6.99
CA ASP A 213 9.35 -11.70 -6.85
C ASP A 213 8.43 -12.93 -6.98
N HIS A 214 8.67 -13.77 -7.99
CA HIS A 214 7.93 -15.04 -8.15
C HIS A 214 8.12 -15.97 -6.95
N HIS A 215 9.33 -16.01 -6.38
CA HIS A 215 9.60 -16.80 -5.18
C HIS A 215 8.85 -16.26 -3.95
N VAL A 216 8.87 -14.93 -3.75
CA VAL A 216 8.13 -14.24 -2.68
C VAL A 216 6.63 -14.57 -2.77
N VAL A 217 6.02 -14.40 -3.95
CA VAL A 217 4.60 -14.70 -4.15
C VAL A 217 4.30 -16.18 -3.88
N LYS A 218 5.18 -17.10 -4.28
CA LYS A 218 5.02 -18.52 -3.98
C LYS A 218 5.03 -18.78 -2.47
N LEU A 219 5.96 -18.19 -1.71
CA LEU A 219 6.00 -18.33 -0.26
C LEU A 219 4.71 -17.82 0.39
N TRP A 220 4.16 -16.70 -0.09
CA TRP A 220 2.89 -16.14 0.39
C TRP A 220 1.70 -17.06 0.12
N GLN A 221 1.60 -17.63 -1.09
CA GLN A 221 0.54 -18.58 -1.46
C GLN A 221 0.64 -19.91 -0.68
N GLU A 222 1.85 -20.33 -0.32
CA GLU A 222 2.11 -21.52 0.49
C GLU A 222 1.93 -21.28 2.01
N GLY A 223 1.76 -20.02 2.45
CA GLY A 223 1.66 -19.64 3.86
C GLY A 223 2.99 -19.72 4.61
N ARG A 224 4.13 -19.62 3.91
CA ARG A 224 5.49 -19.82 4.45
C ARG A 224 6.10 -18.51 4.95
N PHE A 225 5.41 -17.82 5.86
CA PHE A 225 5.82 -16.50 6.31
C PHE A 225 7.03 -16.49 7.22
N LYS A 226 7.29 -17.55 7.99
CA LYS A 226 8.54 -17.66 8.76
C LYS A 226 9.78 -17.50 7.87
N GLU A 227 9.74 -18.10 6.69
CA GLU A 227 10.84 -18.05 5.72
C GLU A 227 10.86 -16.72 4.98
N PHE A 228 9.69 -16.21 4.56
CA PHE A 228 9.59 -14.90 3.94
C PHE A 228 10.09 -13.78 4.87
N CYS A 229 9.67 -13.75 6.13
CA CYS A 229 10.13 -12.78 7.13
C CYS A 229 11.64 -12.85 7.35
N ALA A 230 12.23 -14.06 7.32
CA ALA A 230 13.67 -14.23 7.45
C ALA A 230 14.45 -13.67 6.25
N MET A 231 13.92 -13.79 5.02
CA MET A 231 14.55 -13.24 3.81
C MET A 231 14.21 -11.77 3.55
N LEU A 232 13.21 -11.20 4.22
CA LEU A 232 12.70 -9.86 3.93
C LEU A 232 13.77 -8.76 3.96
N PRO A 233 14.71 -8.72 4.93
CA PRO A 233 15.77 -7.70 4.94
C PRO A 233 16.69 -7.79 3.71
N ASP A 234 17.11 -9.00 3.32
CA ASP A 234 17.96 -9.23 2.15
C ASP A 234 17.21 -8.90 0.85
N TYR A 235 15.92 -9.24 0.80
CA TYR A 235 15.07 -8.90 -0.31
C TYR A 235 14.90 -7.38 -0.48
N ALA A 236 14.63 -6.66 0.62
CA ALA A 236 14.51 -5.21 0.62
C ALA A 236 15.79 -4.53 0.09
N GLU A 237 16.96 -5.00 0.50
CA GLU A 237 18.24 -4.47 0.05
C GLU A 237 18.56 -4.87 -1.40
N HIS A 238 18.53 -6.17 -1.71
CA HIS A 238 19.09 -6.68 -2.96
C HIS A 238 18.13 -6.60 -4.15
N CYS A 239 16.83 -6.57 -3.91
CA CYS A 239 15.80 -6.34 -4.94
C CYS A 239 15.32 -4.89 -4.96
N TYR A 240 15.97 -3.99 -4.21
CA TYR A 240 15.57 -2.60 -4.06
C TYR A 240 14.09 -2.50 -3.70
N GLY A 241 13.62 -3.24 -2.69
CA GLY A 241 12.20 -3.26 -2.34
C GLY A 241 11.67 -1.84 -2.11
N GLU A 242 10.49 -1.52 -2.66
CA GLU A 242 9.97 -0.16 -2.62
C GLU A 242 9.77 0.32 -1.18
N GLY A 243 10.19 1.55 -0.88
CA GLY A 243 10.18 2.05 0.50
C GLY A 243 10.92 1.14 1.48
N LYS A 244 11.92 0.36 1.01
CA LYS A 244 12.61 -0.69 1.78
C LYS A 244 11.70 -1.78 2.36
N MET A 245 10.53 -2.02 1.75
CA MET A 245 9.53 -3.00 2.18
C MET A 245 8.88 -2.71 3.56
N HIS A 246 8.94 -1.47 4.04
CA HIS A 246 8.33 -1.11 5.33
C HIS A 246 6.81 -1.32 5.33
N ASP A 247 6.11 -1.05 4.22
CA ASP A 247 4.68 -1.32 4.06
C ASP A 247 4.32 -2.80 4.28
N THR A 248 5.19 -3.69 3.80
CA THR A 248 5.03 -5.14 3.85
C THR A 248 5.35 -5.65 5.24
N ALA A 249 6.39 -5.12 5.88
CA ALA A 249 6.66 -5.38 7.30
C ALA A 249 5.52 -4.91 8.20
N MET A 250 4.91 -3.74 7.93
CA MET A 250 3.73 -3.26 8.65
C MET A 250 2.51 -4.18 8.43
N LEU A 251 2.24 -4.58 7.19
CA LEU A 251 1.17 -5.53 6.89
C LEU A 251 1.36 -6.86 7.62
N LEU A 252 2.57 -7.42 7.60
CA LEU A 252 2.84 -8.66 8.31
C LEU A 252 2.77 -8.49 9.82
N GLY A 253 3.27 -7.38 10.36
CA GLY A 253 3.11 -7.03 11.77
C GLY A 253 1.65 -7.03 12.21
N LEU A 254 0.77 -6.48 11.37
CA LEU A 254 -0.68 -6.47 11.59
C LEU A 254 -1.30 -7.88 11.59
N LEU A 255 -0.72 -8.82 10.83
CA LEU A 255 -1.22 -10.20 10.67
C LEU A 255 -0.60 -11.22 11.65
N GLY A 256 0.33 -10.80 12.51
CA GLY A 256 1.01 -11.69 13.47
C GLY A 256 2.45 -12.08 13.10
N GLY A 257 3.02 -11.44 12.08
CA GLY A 257 4.44 -11.54 11.73
C GLY A 257 4.84 -12.94 11.23
N PRO A 258 5.98 -13.49 11.67
CA PRO A 258 6.47 -14.80 11.24
C PRO A 258 5.54 -15.99 11.52
N GLU A 259 4.62 -15.85 12.48
CA GLU A 259 3.66 -16.89 12.87
C GLU A 259 2.38 -16.86 12.01
N TYR A 260 2.22 -15.84 11.16
CA TYR A 260 1.13 -15.80 10.20
C TYR A 260 1.23 -16.98 9.23
N SER A 261 0.12 -17.64 8.94
CA SER A 261 0.08 -18.85 8.09
C SER A 261 -1.06 -18.85 7.08
N GLY A 262 -1.76 -17.73 6.93
CA GLY A 262 -2.82 -17.57 5.94
C GLY A 262 -2.28 -17.72 4.52
N LYS A 263 -3.03 -18.37 3.63
CA LYS A 263 -2.59 -18.58 2.24
C LYS A 263 -3.09 -17.43 1.37
N VAL A 264 -2.16 -16.63 0.87
CA VAL A 264 -2.46 -15.39 0.15
C VAL A 264 -3.19 -15.67 -1.16
N GLU A 265 -4.28 -14.93 -1.39
CA GLU A 265 -5.05 -14.96 -2.65
C GLU A 265 -4.53 -13.86 -3.58
N VAL A 266 -4.04 -14.23 -4.76
CA VAL A 266 -3.58 -13.28 -5.78
C VAL A 266 -4.77 -12.85 -6.63
N ILE A 267 -5.12 -11.56 -6.58
CA ILE A 267 -6.24 -10.97 -7.31
C ILE A 267 -5.79 -10.46 -8.68
N THR A 268 -4.66 -9.78 -8.72
CA THR A 268 -3.98 -9.42 -9.98
C THR A 268 -2.67 -10.19 -10.02
N PRO A 269 -2.45 -11.07 -11.02
CA PRO A 269 -1.20 -11.82 -11.16
C PRO A 269 0.03 -10.91 -11.16
N LEU A 270 1.15 -11.41 -10.64
CA LEU A 270 2.43 -10.69 -10.64
C LEU A 270 2.79 -10.21 -12.06
N PHE A 271 3.09 -8.93 -12.22
CA PHE A 271 3.44 -8.32 -13.50
C PHE A 271 4.55 -7.27 -13.36
N GLY A 272 5.28 -7.02 -14.46
CA GLY A 272 6.31 -5.99 -14.51
C GLY A 272 5.73 -4.65 -14.91
N SER A 273 6.17 -3.56 -14.28
CA SER A 273 5.84 -2.21 -14.70
C SER A 273 7.01 -1.26 -14.51
N SER A 274 7.47 -0.62 -15.58
CA SER A 274 8.58 0.34 -15.58
C SER A 274 9.86 -0.17 -14.89
N GLY A 275 10.10 -1.48 -14.92
CA GLY A 275 11.24 -2.11 -14.28
C GLY A 275 10.98 -2.82 -12.95
N THR A 276 9.79 -2.63 -12.37
CA THR A 276 9.44 -3.04 -11.00
C THR A 276 8.39 -4.14 -10.97
N GLY A 277 8.31 -4.91 -9.88
CA GLY A 277 7.35 -6.01 -9.71
C GLY A 277 6.07 -5.58 -9.01
N GLN A 278 4.92 -5.89 -9.60
CA GLN A 278 3.61 -5.36 -9.17
C GLN A 278 2.60 -6.48 -8.97
N ILE A 279 1.73 -6.34 -7.96
CA ILE A 279 0.73 -7.34 -7.60
C ILE A 279 -0.44 -6.71 -6.85
N ASN A 280 -1.61 -7.34 -6.92
CA ASN A 280 -2.67 -7.13 -5.93
C ASN A 280 -3.00 -8.48 -5.28
N ALA A 281 -2.88 -8.58 -3.97
CA ALA A 281 -3.04 -9.83 -3.24
C ALA A 281 -3.69 -9.61 -1.86
N ILE A 282 -4.69 -10.44 -1.54
CA ILE A 282 -5.40 -10.43 -0.27
C ILE A 282 -4.74 -11.41 0.69
N PHE A 283 -4.51 -10.95 1.92
CA PHE A 283 -3.99 -11.72 3.03
C PHE A 283 -5.17 -12.09 3.94
N PRO A 284 -5.57 -13.38 4.01
CA PRO A 284 -6.66 -13.81 4.90
C PRO A 284 -6.37 -13.47 6.37
N LEU A 285 -7.39 -13.10 7.14
CA LEU A 285 -7.28 -12.67 8.54
C LEU A 285 -7.33 -13.82 9.54
#